data_AF-A0A420SCX5-F1
#
_entry.id   AF-A0A420SCX5-F1
#
_cell.length_a   1.000
_cell.length_b   1.000
_cell.length_c   1.000
_cell.angle_alpha   90.00
_cell.angle_beta   90.00
_cell.angle_gamma   90.00
#
_symmetry.space_group_name_H-M   'P 1'
#
loop_
_entity.id
_entity.type
_entity.pdbx_description
1 polymer ?
#
loop_
_entity_poly.entity_id
_entity_poly.type
_entity_poly.pdbx_seq_one_letter_code
_entity_poly.pdbx_strand_id
1 'polypeptide(L)'
;MLQLPAPRRQKKRLLKPVSEGVKEARFKSSVTDWDGKYHNLIGTSTRMIYFGYEFVLADDHIDDTVVLSRQVREKIWQFIFNFSDVSYTAKNGARDLTYEAVIRLAKGLHNLRTVSLPSANKVGDAGFLALISNCPDLRLLEITPSSTNSYGLTKITAKAFNEFCEHPEWAPDLKQIIITNNENNKEFMKSMRALSKQREKLVVMLLHRSEEKKWGDFEISTIPEHFMKGRKCSPEKTPRGIAQRYGQDRSIQV
;
A
#
# COMPACT_ATOMS: atom_id res chain seq x y z
N MET A 1 -36.24 -19.40 -6.14
CA MET A 1 -36.26 -18.24 -7.08
C MET A 1 -34.98 -17.45 -6.80
N LEU A 2 -33.98 -17.55 -7.68
CA LEU A 2 -32.67 -16.92 -7.51
C LEU A 2 -32.83 -15.39 -7.69
N GLN A 3 -32.57 -14.61 -6.64
CA GLN A 3 -32.51 -13.15 -6.73
C GLN A 3 -31.26 -12.76 -7.53
N LEU A 4 -31.48 -12.19 -8.71
CA LEU A 4 -30.42 -11.55 -9.48
C LEU A 4 -29.92 -10.31 -8.72
N PRO A 5 -28.60 -10.06 -8.69
CA PRO A 5 -28.05 -8.86 -8.05
C PRO A 5 -28.55 -7.61 -8.79
N ALA A 6 -28.93 -6.59 -8.03
CA ALA A 6 -29.42 -5.32 -8.55
C ALA A 6 -28.41 -4.67 -9.51
N PRO A 7 -28.87 -3.99 -10.58
CA PRO A 7 -27.97 -3.37 -11.55
C PRO A 7 -27.11 -2.29 -10.89
N ARG A 8 -25.80 -2.34 -11.15
CA ARG A 8 -24.83 -1.34 -10.68
C ARG A 8 -25.28 0.04 -11.16
N ARG A 9 -25.57 0.92 -10.22
CA ARG A 9 -26.01 2.30 -10.46
C ARG A 9 -24.88 3.06 -11.16
N GLN A 10 -25.01 3.29 -12.47
CA GLN A 10 -24.09 4.13 -13.22
C GLN A 10 -24.08 5.54 -12.59
N LYS A 11 -22.96 5.90 -11.94
CA LYS A 11 -22.79 7.23 -11.33
C LYS A 11 -22.74 8.25 -12.47
N LYS A 12 -23.80 9.05 -12.62
CA LYS A 12 -23.88 10.18 -13.57
C LYS A 12 -22.69 11.12 -13.32
N ARG A 13 -21.89 11.41 -14.37
CA ARG A 13 -20.85 12.46 -14.34
C ARG A 13 -21.51 13.80 -14.04
N LEU A 14 -21.38 14.26 -12.82
CA LEU A 14 -21.71 15.64 -12.45
C LEU A 14 -20.55 16.53 -12.86
N LEU A 15 -20.75 17.37 -13.89
CA LEU A 15 -19.88 18.48 -14.27
C LEU A 15 -20.01 19.63 -13.25
N LYS A 16 -19.80 19.35 -11.97
CA LYS A 16 -19.56 20.42 -10.99
C LYS A 16 -18.13 20.93 -11.20
N PRO A 17 -17.86 22.23 -11.00
CA PRO A 17 -16.49 22.72 -10.89
C PRO A 17 -15.74 21.83 -9.91
N VAL A 18 -14.55 21.36 -10.29
CA VAL A 18 -13.76 20.50 -9.42
C VAL A 18 -13.48 21.28 -8.14
N SER A 19 -13.97 20.79 -7.00
CA SER A 19 -13.72 21.42 -5.71
C SER A 19 -12.22 21.49 -5.44
N GLU A 20 -11.77 22.48 -4.68
CA GLU A 20 -10.37 22.51 -4.24
C GLU A 20 -10.07 21.32 -3.34
N GLY A 21 -11.02 20.90 -2.49
CA GLY A 21 -10.80 19.85 -1.50
C GLY A 21 -9.74 20.26 -0.47
N VAL A 22 -9.28 19.28 0.31
CA VAL A 22 -8.24 19.48 1.33
C VAL A 22 -6.91 18.89 0.87
N LYS A 23 -5.78 19.41 1.37
CA LYS A 23 -4.44 18.88 1.04
C LYS A 23 -4.28 17.42 1.45
N GLU A 24 -4.81 17.07 2.61
CA GLU A 24 -4.76 15.75 3.23
C GLU A 24 -6.17 15.22 3.46
N ALA A 25 -6.68 14.42 2.53
CA ALA A 25 -7.99 13.82 2.65
C ALA A 25 -7.90 12.57 3.53
N ARG A 26 -8.40 12.66 4.77
CA ARG A 26 -8.37 11.59 5.77
C ARG A 26 -9.77 11.01 5.94
N PHE A 27 -9.88 9.70 5.77
CA PHE A 27 -11.13 8.94 5.88
C PHE A 27 -10.97 7.92 6.99
N LYS A 28 -11.73 8.02 8.06
CA LYS A 28 -11.64 7.11 9.21
C LYS A 28 -12.34 5.79 8.92
N SER A 29 -13.53 5.82 8.30
CA SER A 29 -14.36 4.66 8.01
C SER A 29 -14.93 4.70 6.58
N SER A 30 -14.98 3.55 5.92
CA SER A 30 -15.55 3.43 4.56
C SER A 30 -17.04 3.77 4.55
N VAL A 31 -17.79 3.31 5.55
CA VAL A 31 -19.24 3.51 5.63
C VAL A 31 -19.61 4.96 5.92
N THR A 32 -18.91 5.61 6.86
CA THR A 32 -19.32 6.96 7.29
C THR A 32 -18.73 8.07 6.44
N ASP A 33 -17.51 7.89 5.91
CA ASP A 33 -16.73 8.97 5.33
C ASP A 33 -16.51 8.82 3.82
N TRP A 34 -16.57 7.59 3.29
CA TRP A 34 -16.34 7.35 1.87
C TRP A 34 -17.62 7.36 1.04
N ASP A 35 -18.59 6.51 1.40
CA ASP A 35 -19.76 6.19 0.59
C ASP A 35 -20.56 7.44 0.16
N GLY A 36 -20.33 7.86 -1.09
CA GLY A 36 -20.96 9.04 -1.67
C GLY A 36 -20.51 10.37 -1.06
N LYS A 37 -19.45 10.40 -0.24
CA LYS A 37 -18.97 11.58 0.48
C LYS A 37 -17.50 11.92 0.22
N TYR A 38 -16.71 11.00 -0.34
CA TYR A 38 -15.27 11.20 -0.55
C TYR A 38 -14.92 12.46 -1.37
N HIS A 39 -15.80 12.85 -2.30
CA HIS A 39 -15.65 14.03 -3.15
C HIS A 39 -15.76 15.37 -2.39
N ASN A 40 -16.22 15.36 -1.13
CA ASN A 40 -16.23 16.55 -0.28
C ASN A 40 -14.81 16.93 0.19
N LEU A 41 -13.93 15.94 0.34
CA LEU A 41 -12.56 16.16 0.78
C LEU A 41 -11.56 16.12 -0.38
N ILE A 42 -11.82 15.29 -1.40
CA ILE A 42 -10.91 15.11 -2.52
C ILE A 42 -11.18 16.15 -3.61
N GLY A 43 -10.15 16.93 -3.95
CA GLY A 43 -10.19 17.99 -4.95
C GLY A 43 -8.82 18.33 -5.54
N THR A 44 -8.71 19.43 -6.27
CA THR A 44 -7.46 19.83 -6.97
C THR A 44 -6.30 20.20 -6.04
N SER A 45 -6.57 20.49 -4.78
CA SER A 45 -5.59 20.74 -3.72
C SER A 45 -5.16 19.46 -2.99
N THR A 46 -5.85 18.33 -3.19
CA THR A 46 -5.52 17.07 -2.54
C THR A 46 -4.20 16.50 -3.05
N ARG A 47 -3.37 16.08 -2.10
CA ARG A 47 -2.03 15.50 -2.30
C ARG A 47 -1.93 14.11 -1.70
N MET A 48 -2.64 13.90 -0.59
CA MET A 48 -2.68 12.64 0.13
C MET A 48 -4.11 12.15 0.29
N ILE A 49 -4.31 10.86 0.05
CA ILE A 49 -5.48 10.11 0.50
C ILE A 49 -5.01 9.17 1.61
N TYR A 50 -5.64 9.29 2.77
CA TYR A 50 -5.32 8.52 3.96
C TYR A 50 -6.57 7.79 4.45
N PHE A 51 -6.43 6.48 4.65
CA PHE A 51 -7.47 5.60 5.17
C PHE A 51 -7.11 5.18 6.59
N GLY A 52 -8.02 5.45 7.52
CA GLY A 52 -7.83 5.30 8.95
C GLY A 52 -8.09 3.89 9.47
N TYR A 53 -8.01 3.77 10.79
CA TYR A 53 -7.98 2.50 11.51
C TYR A 53 -9.33 1.75 11.56
N GLU A 54 -10.45 2.36 11.15
CA GLU A 54 -11.76 1.68 11.03
C GLU A 54 -12.09 1.36 9.55
N PHE A 55 -11.19 1.68 8.62
CA PHE A 55 -11.46 1.62 7.19
C PHE A 55 -11.29 0.19 6.65
N VAL A 56 -12.26 -0.27 5.86
CA VAL A 56 -12.17 -1.51 5.08
C VAL A 56 -11.85 -1.13 3.63
N LEU A 57 -10.58 -1.23 3.24
CA LEU A 57 -10.16 -0.87 1.90
C LEU A 57 -10.42 -2.03 0.94
N ALA A 58 -11.13 -1.73 -0.14
CA ALA A 58 -11.57 -2.68 -1.16
C ALA A 58 -11.55 -2.04 -2.54
N ASP A 59 -11.66 -2.87 -3.58
CA ASP A 59 -11.59 -2.48 -4.99
C ASP A 59 -12.47 -1.28 -5.38
N ASP A 60 -13.70 -1.21 -4.87
CA ASP A 60 -14.64 -0.12 -5.19
C ASP A 60 -14.09 1.26 -4.81
N HIS A 61 -13.28 1.34 -3.74
CA HIS A 61 -12.62 2.58 -3.34
C HIS A 61 -11.51 2.99 -4.33
N ILE A 62 -10.86 2.01 -4.94
CA ILE A 62 -9.91 2.26 -6.03
C ILE A 62 -10.65 2.74 -7.27
N ASP A 63 -11.77 2.12 -7.61
CA ASP A 63 -12.58 2.57 -8.73
C ASP A 63 -13.06 4.01 -8.55
N ASP A 64 -13.52 4.35 -7.35
CA ASP A 64 -13.90 5.72 -7.00
C ASP A 64 -12.75 6.73 -7.14
N THR A 65 -11.52 6.33 -6.85
CA THR A 65 -10.35 7.21 -7.00
C THR A 65 -9.87 7.31 -8.45
N VAL A 66 -9.96 6.25 -9.24
CA VAL A 66 -9.53 6.25 -10.65
C VAL A 66 -10.50 7.05 -11.54
N VAL A 67 -11.79 7.14 -11.18
CA VAL A 67 -12.77 7.97 -11.92
C VAL A 67 -12.70 9.47 -11.60
N LEU A 68 -11.87 9.88 -10.64
CA LEU A 68 -11.61 11.30 -10.37
C LEU A 68 -11.11 12.00 -11.64
N SER A 69 -11.38 13.31 -11.73
CA SER A 69 -10.90 14.11 -12.86
C SER A 69 -9.37 14.05 -12.95
N ARG A 70 -8.85 14.14 -14.18
CA ARG A 70 -7.41 14.11 -14.44
C ARG A 70 -6.65 15.15 -13.60
N GLN A 71 -7.22 16.35 -13.46
CA GLN A 71 -6.65 17.46 -12.68
C GLN A 71 -6.46 17.11 -11.20
N VAL A 72 -7.33 16.27 -10.62
CA VAL A 72 -7.20 15.76 -9.25
C VAL A 72 -6.18 14.63 -9.19
N ARG A 73 -6.29 13.64 -10.10
CA ARG A 73 -5.41 12.46 -10.10
C ARG A 73 -3.93 12.82 -10.27
N GLU A 74 -3.62 13.81 -11.10
CA GLU A 74 -2.25 14.29 -11.30
C GLU A 74 -1.64 14.98 -10.06
N LYS A 75 -2.47 15.34 -9.08
CA LYS A 75 -2.01 16.02 -7.86
C LYS A 75 -1.84 15.08 -6.68
N ILE A 76 -2.48 13.91 -6.70
CA ILE A 76 -2.35 12.92 -5.63
C ILE A 76 -1.01 12.19 -5.79
N TRP A 77 -0.19 12.24 -4.73
CA TRP A 77 1.10 11.57 -4.69
C TRP A 77 1.32 10.73 -3.42
N GLN A 78 0.40 10.76 -2.46
CA GLN A 78 0.38 9.80 -1.35
C GLN A 78 -0.94 9.04 -1.28
N PHE A 79 -0.84 7.71 -1.13
CA PHE A 79 -1.96 6.81 -0.93
C PHE A 79 -1.63 5.88 0.24
N ILE A 80 -2.20 6.16 1.42
CA ILE A 80 -1.75 5.57 2.69
C ILE A 80 -2.93 4.90 3.38
N PHE A 81 -2.79 3.61 3.66
CA PHE A 81 -3.72 2.85 4.49
C PHE A 81 -3.11 2.58 5.87
N ASN A 82 -3.86 2.87 6.93
CA ASN A 82 -3.45 2.63 8.31
C ASN A 82 -4.09 1.36 8.86
N PHE A 83 -3.26 0.35 9.10
CA PHE A 83 -3.66 -0.90 9.72
C PHE A 83 -3.10 -0.97 11.14
N SER A 84 -3.90 -0.65 12.15
CA SER A 84 -3.42 -0.59 13.54
C SER A 84 -4.32 -1.31 14.54
N ASP A 85 -5.61 -1.46 14.23
CA ASP A 85 -6.57 -2.17 15.06
C ASP A 85 -6.65 -3.64 14.63
N VAL A 86 -6.43 -4.54 15.59
CA VAL A 86 -6.60 -6.00 15.45
C VAL A 86 -7.38 -6.58 16.64
N SER A 87 -8.06 -5.72 17.39
CA SER A 87 -8.91 -6.14 18.50
C SER A 87 -9.99 -7.12 18.03
N TYR A 88 -10.66 -7.79 18.98
CA TYR A 88 -11.77 -8.69 18.66
C TYR A 88 -12.90 -8.07 17.81
N THR A 89 -13.05 -6.75 17.87
CA THR A 89 -14.08 -6.01 17.13
C THR A 89 -13.52 -5.34 15.86
N ALA A 90 -12.24 -5.51 15.57
CA ALA A 90 -11.56 -4.91 14.42
C ALA A 90 -12.22 -5.36 13.12
N LYS A 91 -12.59 -4.38 12.30
CA LYS A 91 -13.13 -4.60 10.95
C LYS A 91 -12.18 -4.13 9.86
N ASN A 92 -11.19 -3.33 10.21
CA ASN A 92 -10.26 -2.71 9.27
C ASN A 92 -9.33 -3.71 8.59
N GLY A 93 -8.92 -3.32 7.40
CA GLY A 93 -7.94 -4.04 6.60
C GLY A 93 -8.10 -3.76 5.12
N ALA A 94 -7.08 -4.15 4.35
CA ALA A 94 -7.11 -4.18 2.90
C ALA A 94 -7.16 -5.64 2.38
N ARG A 95 -7.72 -6.55 3.17
CA ARG A 95 -7.64 -8.02 2.93
C ARG A 95 -8.29 -8.42 1.61
N ASP A 96 -9.32 -7.68 1.19
CA ASP A 96 -10.06 -7.92 -0.04
C ASP A 96 -9.63 -7.05 -1.22
N LEU A 97 -8.66 -6.15 -1.02
CA LEU A 97 -8.06 -5.38 -2.11
C LEU A 97 -7.27 -6.29 -3.04
N THR A 98 -7.70 -6.39 -4.29
CA THR A 98 -7.12 -7.27 -5.30
C THR A 98 -5.92 -6.66 -6.02
N TYR A 99 -5.10 -7.50 -6.65
CA TYR A 99 -4.01 -7.03 -7.50
C TYR A 99 -4.55 -6.30 -8.74
N GLU A 100 -5.71 -6.67 -9.28
CA GLU A 100 -6.37 -5.98 -10.39
C GLU A 100 -6.78 -4.55 -10.01
N ALA A 101 -7.26 -4.33 -8.79
CA ALA A 101 -7.49 -2.99 -8.27
C ALA A 101 -6.18 -2.21 -8.14
N VAL A 102 -5.12 -2.80 -7.60
CA VAL A 102 -3.81 -2.13 -7.50
C VAL A 102 -3.24 -1.78 -8.88
N ILE A 103 -3.43 -2.61 -9.91
CA ILE A 103 -3.08 -2.29 -11.30
C ILE A 103 -3.85 -1.05 -11.78
N ARG A 104 -5.17 -0.98 -11.53
CA ARG A 104 -5.99 0.19 -11.88
C ARG A 104 -5.54 1.43 -11.13
N LEU A 105 -5.18 1.32 -9.85
CA LEU A 105 -4.63 2.41 -9.06
C LEU A 105 -3.34 2.95 -9.70
N ALA A 106 -2.38 2.06 -9.99
CA ALA A 106 -1.09 2.42 -10.56
C ALA A 106 -1.22 3.09 -11.94
N LYS A 107 -2.15 2.61 -12.78
CA LYS A 107 -2.48 3.20 -14.08
C LYS A 107 -3.34 4.47 -13.98
N GLY A 108 -4.00 4.70 -12.85
CA GLY A 108 -4.86 5.85 -12.64
C GLY A 108 -4.11 7.04 -12.04
N LEU A 109 -3.17 6.78 -11.14
CA LEU A 109 -2.47 7.77 -10.32
C LEU A 109 -0.95 7.65 -10.55
N HIS A 110 -0.46 8.09 -11.71
CA HIS A 110 0.95 7.92 -12.10
C HIS A 110 1.97 8.71 -11.27
N ASN A 111 1.53 9.74 -10.55
CA ASN A 111 2.41 10.63 -9.77
C ASN A 111 2.59 10.16 -8.31
N LEU A 112 2.23 8.91 -8.00
CA LEU A 112 2.39 8.35 -6.66
C LEU A 112 3.87 8.29 -6.27
N ARG A 113 4.17 8.90 -5.12
CA ARG A 113 5.47 8.89 -4.45
C ARG A 113 5.47 7.96 -3.24
N THR A 114 4.32 7.81 -2.59
CA THR A 114 4.14 6.98 -1.42
C THR A 114 2.89 6.13 -1.59
N VAL A 115 3.07 4.82 -1.57
CA VAL A 115 1.98 3.86 -1.49
C VAL A 115 2.23 2.97 -0.29
N SER A 116 1.30 2.98 0.66
CA SER A 116 1.36 2.11 1.84
C SER A 116 0.07 1.34 1.99
N LEU A 117 0.15 0.02 1.80
CA LEU A 117 -0.96 -0.91 1.83
C LEU A 117 -0.64 -2.07 2.80
N PRO A 118 -0.59 -1.82 4.12
CA PRO A 118 -0.58 -2.91 5.09
C PRO A 118 -1.93 -3.63 5.09
N SER A 119 -1.94 -4.89 5.54
CA SER A 119 -3.09 -5.79 5.45
C SER A 119 -3.57 -6.12 4.01
N ALA A 120 -2.74 -5.92 2.99
CA ALA A 120 -3.10 -6.19 1.59
C ALA A 120 -2.72 -7.62 1.17
N ASN A 121 -3.63 -8.56 1.40
CA ASN A 121 -3.34 -10.01 1.31
C ASN A 121 -3.29 -10.55 -0.13
N LYS A 122 -3.91 -9.85 -1.10
CA LYS A 122 -4.17 -10.37 -2.46
C LYS A 122 -3.44 -9.61 -3.57
N VAL A 123 -2.40 -8.84 -3.24
CA VAL A 123 -1.72 -7.94 -4.20
C VAL A 123 -0.58 -8.63 -4.97
N GLY A 124 0.29 -9.38 -4.28
CA GLY A 124 1.33 -10.21 -4.90
C GLY A 124 2.27 -9.50 -5.89
N ASP A 125 2.90 -10.32 -6.75
CA ASP A 125 3.85 -9.89 -7.79
C ASP A 125 3.22 -8.90 -8.77
N ALA A 126 2.01 -9.19 -9.28
CA ALA A 126 1.37 -8.39 -10.31
C ALA A 126 1.07 -6.95 -9.85
N GLY A 127 0.52 -6.79 -8.64
CA GLY A 127 0.26 -5.47 -8.08
C GLY A 127 1.55 -4.72 -7.71
N PHE A 128 2.54 -5.42 -7.16
CA PHE A 128 3.87 -4.86 -6.87
C PHE A 128 4.55 -4.32 -8.13
N LEU A 129 4.63 -5.14 -9.19
CA LEU A 129 5.24 -4.76 -10.48
C LEU A 129 4.47 -3.62 -11.15
N ALA A 130 3.14 -3.60 -11.06
CA ALA A 130 2.33 -2.52 -11.64
C ALA A 130 2.64 -1.16 -11.00
N LEU A 131 2.79 -1.11 -9.67
CA LEU A 131 3.10 0.12 -8.96
C LEU A 131 4.48 0.67 -9.36
N ILE A 132 5.52 -0.16 -9.36
CA ILE A 132 6.89 0.28 -9.69
C ILE A 132 7.04 0.66 -11.18
N SER A 133 6.32 0.00 -12.09
CA SER A 133 6.41 0.27 -13.54
C SER A 133 5.56 1.46 -14.00
N ASN A 134 4.44 1.77 -13.32
CA ASN A 134 3.53 2.84 -13.74
C ASN A 134 3.66 4.13 -12.91
N CYS A 135 4.40 4.09 -11.79
CA CYS A 135 4.64 5.25 -10.91
C CYS A 135 6.16 5.57 -10.87
N PRO A 136 6.69 6.34 -11.84
CA PRO A 136 8.13 6.62 -11.91
C PRO A 136 8.65 7.46 -10.73
N ASP A 137 7.76 8.26 -10.11
CA ASP A 137 8.07 9.12 -8.97
C ASP A 137 8.07 8.36 -7.61
N LEU A 138 7.84 7.05 -7.61
CA LEU A 138 7.66 6.26 -6.39
C LEU A 138 8.94 6.24 -5.54
N ARG A 139 8.81 6.63 -4.26
CA ARG A 139 9.89 6.70 -3.27
C ARG A 139 9.74 5.68 -2.16
N LEU A 140 8.50 5.37 -1.79
CA LEU A 140 8.15 4.37 -0.79
C LEU A 140 7.03 3.49 -1.30
N LEU A 141 7.23 2.18 -1.22
CA LEU A 141 6.22 1.17 -1.48
C LEU A 141 6.12 0.19 -0.32
N GLU A 142 4.96 0.11 0.32
CA GLU A 142 4.63 -0.95 1.27
C GLU A 142 3.48 -1.82 0.75
N ILE A 143 3.72 -3.13 0.70
CA ILE A 143 2.71 -4.16 0.48
C ILE A 143 2.97 -5.26 1.50
N THR A 144 2.19 -5.27 2.58
CA THR A 144 2.33 -6.27 3.66
C THR A 144 0.98 -6.90 3.99
N PRO A 145 0.92 -8.20 4.30
CA PRO A 145 -0.31 -8.90 4.66
C PRO A 145 -0.73 -8.58 6.09
N SER A 146 -1.95 -8.93 6.46
CA SER A 146 -2.48 -8.67 7.81
C SER A 146 -1.68 -9.39 8.90
N SER A 147 -1.16 -10.57 8.57
CA SER A 147 -0.26 -11.36 9.41
C SER A 147 0.69 -12.15 8.51
N THR A 148 1.95 -12.31 8.91
CA THR A 148 2.95 -13.06 8.14
C THR A 148 2.54 -14.51 7.89
N ASN A 149 1.77 -15.10 8.81
CA ASN A 149 1.34 -16.49 8.76
C ASN A 149 -0.09 -16.67 8.26
N SER A 150 -0.72 -15.62 7.70
CA SER A 150 -2.08 -15.72 7.18
C SER A 150 -2.15 -16.74 6.02
N TYR A 151 -3.25 -17.49 5.95
CA TYR A 151 -3.53 -18.40 4.84
C TYR A 151 -4.05 -17.62 3.62
N GLY A 152 -3.78 -18.15 2.42
CA GLY A 152 -4.29 -17.54 1.18
C GLY A 152 -3.61 -16.25 0.73
N LEU A 153 -2.40 -15.97 1.24
CA LEU A 153 -1.62 -14.79 0.85
C LEU A 153 -1.05 -14.92 -0.57
N THR A 154 -1.25 -13.89 -1.39
CA THR A 154 -0.49 -13.71 -2.62
C THR A 154 0.84 -13.05 -2.26
N LYS A 155 1.90 -13.86 -2.19
CA LYS A 155 3.24 -13.41 -1.80
C LYS A 155 3.95 -12.74 -2.97
N ILE A 156 4.82 -11.78 -2.65
CA ILE A 156 5.84 -11.30 -3.58
C ILE A 156 6.97 -12.35 -3.64
N THR A 157 7.36 -12.74 -4.85
CA THR A 157 8.28 -13.85 -5.11
C THR A 157 9.60 -13.35 -5.71
N ALA A 158 10.54 -14.27 -5.90
CA ALA A 158 11.79 -14.00 -6.60
C ALA A 158 11.58 -13.43 -8.01
N LYS A 159 10.51 -13.85 -8.71
CA LYS A 159 10.21 -13.43 -10.08
C LYS A 159 10.02 -11.93 -10.18
N ALA A 160 9.26 -11.32 -9.27
CA ALA A 160 9.06 -9.87 -9.26
C ALA A 160 10.36 -9.09 -9.03
N PHE A 161 11.27 -9.59 -8.18
CA PHE A 161 12.56 -8.91 -8.00
C PHE A 161 13.46 -9.07 -9.21
N ASN A 162 13.47 -10.24 -9.85
CA ASN A 162 14.27 -10.47 -11.05
C ASN A 162 13.78 -9.56 -12.19
N GLU A 163 12.47 -9.52 -12.43
CA GLU A 163 11.85 -8.59 -13.39
C GLU A 163 12.23 -7.13 -13.07
N PHE A 164 12.18 -6.74 -11.79
CA PHE A 164 12.55 -5.37 -11.42
C PHE A 164 14.05 -5.08 -11.59
N CYS A 165 14.92 -6.09 -11.51
CA CYS A 165 16.34 -5.94 -11.86
C CYS A 165 16.54 -5.74 -13.35
N GLU A 166 15.73 -6.41 -14.18
CA GLU A 166 15.75 -6.33 -15.65
C GLU A 166 15.27 -4.97 -16.16
N HIS A 167 14.51 -4.22 -15.34
CA HIS A 167 14.00 -2.87 -15.65
C HIS A 167 14.53 -1.79 -14.69
N PRO A 168 15.79 -1.35 -14.81
CA PRO A 168 16.37 -0.27 -14.00
C PRO A 168 15.59 1.06 -14.07
N GLU A 169 14.92 1.33 -15.18
CA GLU A 169 14.14 2.54 -15.45
C GLU A 169 12.84 2.62 -14.65
N TRP A 170 12.34 1.51 -14.09
CA TRP A 170 11.18 1.52 -13.21
C TRP A 170 11.53 2.13 -11.86
N ALA A 171 10.68 3.05 -11.38
CA ALA A 171 10.82 3.78 -10.13
C ALA A 171 12.30 4.08 -9.75
N PRO A 172 13.04 4.84 -10.56
CA PRO A 172 14.50 4.99 -10.43
C PRO A 172 14.93 5.60 -9.09
N ASP A 173 14.07 6.44 -8.51
CA ASP A 173 14.28 7.12 -7.23
C ASP A 173 13.67 6.37 -6.02
N LEU A 174 13.28 5.10 -6.19
CA LEU A 174 12.71 4.29 -5.11
C LEU A 174 13.72 4.11 -3.97
N LYS A 175 13.36 4.63 -2.80
CA LYS A 175 14.21 4.62 -1.60
C LYS A 175 13.90 3.45 -0.67
N GLN A 176 12.64 3.02 -0.64
CA GLN A 176 12.21 2.00 0.30
C GLN A 176 11.13 1.08 -0.27
N ILE A 177 11.32 -0.21 -0.01
CA ILE A 177 10.31 -1.25 -0.17
C ILE A 177 10.07 -1.90 1.19
N ILE A 178 8.81 -2.00 1.61
CA ILE A 178 8.39 -2.71 2.83
C ILE A 178 7.49 -3.87 2.39
N ILE A 179 7.92 -5.09 2.68
CA ILE A 179 7.26 -6.33 2.23
C ILE A 179 7.33 -7.38 3.32
N THR A 180 6.56 -8.46 3.21
CA THR A 180 6.59 -9.55 4.19
C THR A 180 7.95 -10.22 4.23
N ASN A 181 8.40 -10.58 5.43
CA ASN A 181 9.53 -11.48 5.58
C ASN A 181 9.22 -12.86 4.97
N ASN A 182 10.13 -13.34 4.12
CA ASN A 182 10.14 -14.69 3.55
C ASN A 182 11.57 -15.26 3.51
N GLU A 183 12.33 -15.06 4.59
CA GLU A 183 13.75 -15.41 4.69
C GLU A 183 14.06 -16.89 4.45
N ASN A 184 13.10 -17.78 4.76
CA ASN A 184 13.24 -19.22 4.53
C ASN A 184 13.29 -19.57 3.03
N ASN A 185 12.80 -18.67 2.15
CA ASN A 185 12.89 -18.85 0.71
C ASN A 185 14.23 -18.30 0.18
N LYS A 186 15.15 -19.23 -0.12
CA LYS A 186 16.50 -18.92 -0.64
C LYS A 186 16.47 -18.13 -1.95
N GLU A 187 15.54 -18.44 -2.86
CA GLU A 187 15.42 -17.78 -4.16
C GLU A 187 14.94 -16.33 -4.02
N PHE A 188 13.94 -16.12 -3.16
CA PHE A 188 13.45 -14.81 -2.77
C PHE A 188 14.60 -13.96 -2.20
N MET A 189 15.34 -14.49 -1.23
CA MET A 189 16.44 -13.76 -0.59
C MET A 189 17.56 -13.44 -1.57
N LYS A 190 17.90 -14.37 -2.48
CA LYS A 190 18.91 -14.14 -3.52
C LYS A 190 18.50 -12.96 -4.43
N SER A 191 17.27 -12.98 -4.92
CA SER A 191 16.76 -12.00 -5.88
C SER A 191 16.58 -10.62 -5.25
N MET A 192 16.02 -10.56 -4.03
CA MET A 192 15.90 -9.32 -3.25
C MET A 192 17.27 -8.69 -2.93
N ARG A 193 18.26 -9.52 -2.55
CA ARG A 193 19.64 -9.03 -2.31
C ARG A 193 20.29 -8.52 -3.59
N ALA A 194 20.05 -9.16 -4.73
CA ALA A 194 20.53 -8.69 -6.02
C ALA A 194 19.95 -7.29 -6.34
N LEU A 195 18.64 -7.11 -6.19
CA LEU A 195 17.98 -5.82 -6.40
C LEU A 195 18.56 -4.73 -5.49
N SER A 196 18.66 -4.99 -4.17
CA SER A 196 19.22 -4.00 -3.23
C SER A 196 20.71 -3.72 -3.44
N LYS A 197 21.44 -4.59 -4.14
CA LYS A 197 22.82 -4.37 -4.57
C LYS A 197 22.87 -3.49 -5.82
N GLN A 198 22.00 -3.73 -6.80
CA GLN A 198 21.89 -2.94 -8.03
C GLN A 198 21.41 -1.51 -7.73
N ARG A 199 20.50 -1.35 -6.78
CA ARG A 199 19.95 -0.05 -6.34
C ARG A 199 20.55 0.34 -5.01
N GLU A 200 21.73 0.96 -5.04
CA GLU A 200 22.52 1.23 -3.82
C GLU A 200 21.83 2.11 -2.76
N LYS A 201 20.85 2.93 -3.16
CA LYS A 201 20.06 3.81 -2.28
C LYS A 201 18.78 3.15 -1.76
N LEU A 202 18.43 1.97 -2.28
CA LEU A 202 17.22 1.25 -1.92
C LEU A 202 17.42 0.49 -0.61
N VAL A 203 16.50 0.72 0.32
CA VAL A 203 16.35 -0.08 1.54
C VAL A 203 15.17 -1.03 1.36
N VAL A 204 15.42 -2.33 1.46
CA VAL A 204 14.35 -3.33 1.55
C VAL A 204 14.14 -3.68 3.01
N MET A 205 12.95 -3.38 3.53
CA MET A 205 12.51 -3.76 4.87
C MET A 205 11.63 -5.01 4.76
N LEU A 206 12.13 -6.13 5.27
CA LEU A 206 11.34 -7.34 5.47
C LEU A 206 10.63 -7.23 6.81
N LEU A 207 9.30 -7.15 6.79
CA LEU A 207 8.47 -6.99 7.97
C LEU A 207 7.87 -8.34 8.36
N HIS A 208 8.20 -8.81 9.57
CA HIS A 208 7.42 -9.85 10.24
C HIS A 208 6.29 -9.17 11.03
N ARG A 209 5.06 -9.66 10.87
CA ARG A 209 3.87 -9.16 11.57
C ARG A 209 3.14 -10.34 12.21
N SER A 210 2.90 -10.24 13.50
CA SER A 210 2.12 -11.18 14.31
C SER A 210 1.07 -10.45 15.15
N GLU A 211 -0.01 -11.15 15.46
CA GLU A 211 -1.02 -10.69 16.42
C GLU A 211 -0.72 -11.35 17.76
N GLU A 212 -0.49 -10.54 18.78
CA GLU A 212 -0.14 -11.00 20.12
C GLU A 212 -1.25 -10.64 21.10
N LYS A 213 -1.69 -11.61 21.90
CA LYS A 213 -2.69 -11.35 22.94
C LYS A 213 -2.02 -10.66 24.13
N LYS A 214 -2.47 -9.45 24.46
CA LYS A 214 -2.03 -8.68 25.62
C LYS A 214 -3.24 -8.20 26.41
N TRP A 215 -3.23 -8.45 27.72
CA TRP A 215 -4.25 -7.94 28.66
C TRP A 215 -5.71 -8.18 28.23
N GLY A 216 -6.00 -9.29 27.55
CA GLY A 216 -7.36 -9.67 27.14
C GLY A 216 -7.77 -9.23 25.73
N ASP A 217 -6.93 -8.47 25.01
CA ASP A 217 -7.16 -8.07 23.62
C ASP A 217 -5.96 -8.42 22.73
N PHE A 218 -6.07 -8.21 21.42
CA PHE A 218 -4.97 -8.41 20.47
C PHE A 218 -4.28 -7.09 20.12
N GLU A 219 -2.95 -7.14 20.06
CA GLU A 219 -2.12 -6.07 19.53
C GLU A 219 -1.26 -6.56 18.37
N ILE A 220 -0.98 -5.66 17.43
CA ILE A 220 -0.01 -5.93 16.36
C ILE A 220 1.40 -5.82 16.92
N SER A 221 2.20 -6.87 16.68
CA SER A 221 3.64 -6.89 16.88
C SER A 221 4.34 -6.91 15.52
N THR A 222 5.34 -6.05 15.35
CA THR A 222 6.13 -5.94 14.13
C THR A 222 7.62 -6.05 14.41
N ILE A 223 8.31 -6.85 13.60
CA ILE A 223 9.76 -7.02 13.66
C ILE A 223 10.33 -6.71 12.27
N PRO A 224 10.91 -5.51 12.08
CA PRO A 224 11.49 -5.11 10.80
C PRO A 224 12.95 -5.60 10.66
N GLU A 225 13.30 -6.13 9.49
CA GLU A 225 14.67 -6.41 9.10
C GLU A 225 15.08 -5.59 7.88
N HIS A 226 16.18 -4.86 7.99
CA HIS A 226 16.62 -3.95 6.93
C HIS A 226 17.71 -4.58 6.09
N PHE A 227 17.58 -4.46 4.77
CA PHE A 227 18.57 -4.87 3.79
C PHE A 227 18.93 -3.71 2.87
N MET A 228 20.23 -3.51 2.67
CA MET A 228 20.77 -2.50 1.76
C MET A 228 22.07 -3.03 1.17
N LYS A 229 22.34 -2.75 -0.11
CA LYS A 229 23.55 -3.23 -0.81
C LYS A 229 23.74 -4.75 -0.67
N GLY A 230 22.64 -5.51 -0.70
CA GLY A 230 22.61 -6.98 -0.60
C GLY A 230 22.90 -7.56 0.79
N ARG A 231 23.00 -6.75 1.85
CA ARG A 231 23.34 -7.19 3.22
C ARG A 231 22.30 -6.71 4.23
N LYS A 232 22.11 -7.50 5.28
CA LYS A 232 21.33 -7.07 6.46
C LYS A 232 22.07 -5.91 7.12
N CYS A 233 21.36 -4.86 7.50
CA CYS A 233 21.91 -3.70 8.19
C CYS A 233 21.11 -3.38 9.45
N SER A 234 21.75 -2.69 10.39
CA SER A 234 21.06 -2.18 11.57
C SER A 234 20.26 -0.93 11.19
N PRO A 235 19.16 -0.64 11.88
CA PRO A 235 18.30 0.52 11.59
C PRO A 235 19.02 1.86 11.56
N GLU A 236 19.97 2.06 12.47
CA GLU A 236 20.74 3.31 12.63
C GLU A 236 21.63 3.58 11.41
N LYS A 237 21.91 2.54 10.60
CA LYS A 237 22.69 2.62 9.36
C LYS A 237 21.83 2.91 8.14
N THR A 238 20.51 2.97 8.28
CA THR A 238 19.63 3.33 7.16
C THR A 238 19.71 4.84 6.87
N PRO A 239 19.59 5.27 5.60
CA PRO A 239 19.57 6.69 5.27
C PRO A 239 18.44 7.45 5.97
N ARG A 240 18.58 8.78 6.10
CA ARG A 240 17.50 9.64 6.60
C ARG A 240 16.28 9.59 5.66
N GLY A 241 15.08 9.66 6.23
CA GLY A 241 13.82 9.62 5.49
C GLY A 241 13.35 8.23 5.08
N ILE A 242 13.92 7.18 5.68
CA ILE A 242 13.40 5.81 5.62
C ILE A 242 12.32 5.67 6.68
N ALA A 243 11.12 5.31 6.24
CA ALA A 243 9.99 5.02 7.11
C ALA A 243 10.33 3.89 8.07
N GLN A 244 9.87 4.02 9.30
CA GLN A 244 10.07 3.02 10.34
C GLN A 244 8.74 2.36 10.71
N ARG A 245 8.75 1.03 10.86
CA ARG A 245 7.64 0.22 11.35
C ARG A 245 8.13 -0.50 12.62
N TYR A 246 8.14 0.21 13.75
CA TYR A 246 8.50 -0.35 15.05
C TYR A 246 7.29 -0.46 15.97
N GLY A 247 7.14 -1.60 16.63
CA GLY A 247 6.14 -1.79 17.69
C GLY A 247 4.71 -1.87 17.16
N GLN A 248 3.77 -1.24 17.87
CA GLN A 248 2.38 -1.10 17.42
C GLN A 248 2.37 -0.40 16.06
N ASP A 249 1.66 -0.96 15.08
CA ASP A 249 1.60 -0.47 13.70
C ASP A 249 1.00 0.95 13.67
N ARG A 250 1.85 1.95 13.84
CA ARG A 250 1.51 3.36 13.64
C ARG A 250 1.78 3.68 12.20
N SER A 251 0.84 4.39 11.56
CA SER A 251 0.93 4.89 10.19
C SER A 251 2.34 5.35 9.85
N ILE A 252 2.80 5.05 8.62
CA ILE A 252 4.09 5.55 8.14
C ILE A 252 4.16 7.06 8.37
N GLN A 253 5.12 7.48 9.20
CA GLN A 253 5.57 8.86 9.22
C GLN A 253 6.61 8.99 8.11
N VAL A 254 6.22 9.61 7.00
CA VAL A 254 7.12 9.97 5.88
C VAL A 254 7.63 11.39 6.10
#